data_AF-A0A200PV66-F1
#
_entry.id   AF-A0A200PV66-F1
#
_cell.length_a   1.000
_cell.length_b   1.000
_cell.length_c   1.000
_cell.angle_alpha   90.00
_cell.angle_beta   90.00
_cell.angle_gamma   90.00
#
_symmetry.space_group_name_H-M   'P 1'
#
loop_
_entity.id
_entity.type
_entity.pdbx_description
1 polymer ?
#
loop_
_entity_poly.entity_id
_entity_poly.type
_entity_poly.pdbx_seq_one_letter_code
_entity_poly.pdbx_strand_id
1 'polypeptide(L)' 'MATDLEKKAKEAFVDDDFELAVDLYTQAINVDPKNANLFADRAQANIKLKNYTGNTLSFSL' A
#
# COMPACT_ATOMS: atom_id res chain seq x y z
N MET A 1 -13.40 7.45 9.03
CA MET A 1 -12.36 7.49 10.09
C MET A 1 -11.09 6.83 9.57
N ALA A 2 -9.94 6.97 10.22
CA ALA A 2 -8.68 6.32 9.76
C ALA A 2 -8.86 4.81 9.56
N THR A 3 -9.70 4.17 10.37
CA THR A 3 -10.11 2.77 10.27
C THR A 3 -10.80 2.39 8.96
N ASP A 4 -11.61 3.28 8.36
CA ASP A 4 -12.24 3.01 7.06
C ASP A 4 -11.21 3.02 5.92
N LEU A 5 -10.24 3.95 6.00
CA LEU A 5 -9.14 4.05 5.03
C LEU A 5 -8.20 2.86 5.15
N GLU A 6 -7.85 2.46 6.38
CA GLU A 6 -7.07 1.25 6.65
C GLU A 6 -7.75 0.00 6.08
N LYS A 7 -9.06 -0.16 6.27
CA LYS A 7 -9.80 -1.31 5.73
C LYS A 7 -9.75 -1.35 4.21
N LYS A 8 -10.01 -0.22 3.54
CA LYS A 8 -9.93 -0.12 2.08
C LYS A 8 -8.51 -0.37 1.57
N ALA A 9 -7.50 0.10 2.29
CA ALA A 9 -6.11 -0.13 1.93
C ALA A 9 -5.77 -1.63 1.99
N LYS A 10 -6.28 -2.35 2.99
CA LYS A 10 -6.13 -3.80 3.10
C LYS A 10 -6.87 -4.55 1.98
N GLU A 11 -8.06 -4.10 1.61
CA GLU A 11 -8.80 -4.66 0.47
C GLU A 11 -8.00 -4.47 -0.83
N ALA A 12 -7.52 -3.26 -1.12
CA ALA A 12 -6.67 -2.98 -2.27
C ALA A 12 -5.36 -3.81 -2.26
N PHE A 13 -4.76 -4.00 -1.09
CA PHE A 13 -3.57 -4.84 -0.93
C PHE A 13 -3.85 -6.32 -1.26
N VAL A 14 -5.03 -6.83 -0.89
CA VAL A 14 -5.46 -8.20 -1.21
C VAL A 14 -5.77 -8.37 -2.69
N ASP A 15 -6.26 -7.32 -3.34
CA ASP A 15 -6.54 -7.29 -4.79
C ASP A 15 -5.26 -7.05 -5.64
N ASP A 16 -4.07 -7.09 -5.03
CA ASP A 16 -2.77 -6.76 -5.63
C ASP A 16 -2.67 -5.33 -6.22
N ASP A 17 -3.62 -4.44 -5.89
CA ASP A 17 -3.58 -3.01 -6.23
C ASP A 17 -2.72 -2.25 -5.21
N PHE A 18 -1.41 -2.49 -5.28
CA PHE A 18 -0.46 -1.94 -4.32
C PHE A 18 -0.31 -0.42 -4.44
N GLU A 19 -0.53 0.17 -5.62
CA GLU A 19 -0.51 1.64 -5.78
C GLU A 19 -1.65 2.27 -4.99
N LEU A 20 -2.87 1.75 -5.16
CA LEU A 20 -4.03 2.22 -4.41
C LEU A 20 -3.88 1.96 -2.91
N ALA A 21 -3.33 0.80 -2.52
CA ALA A 21 -3.06 0.49 -1.12
C ALA A 21 -2.10 1.53 -0.49
N VAL A 22 -1.02 1.89 -1.17
CA VAL A 22 -0.05 2.89 -0.68
C VAL A 22 -0.70 4.28 -0.50
N ASP A 23 -1.55 4.68 -1.45
CA ASP A 23 -2.26 5.97 -1.36
C ASP A 23 -3.26 5.97 -0.19
N LEU A 24 -4.08 4.93 -0.06
CA LEU A 24 -5.04 4.79 1.03
C LEU A 24 -4.37 4.74 2.40
N TYR A 25 -3.25 4.03 2.55
CA TYR A 25 -2.48 4.06 3.80
C TYR A 25 -1.90 5.44 4.08
N THR A 26 -1.48 6.18 3.06
CA THR A 26 -1.00 7.57 3.24
C THR A 26 -2.12 8.49 3.72
N GLN A 27 -3.32 8.36 3.16
CA GLN A 27 -4.49 9.07 3.66
C GLN A 27 -4.83 8.66 5.11
N ALA A 28 -4.76 7.36 5.45
CA ALA A 28 -5.01 6.88 6.80
C ALA A 28 -4.00 7.46 7.81
N ILE A 29 -2.72 7.53 7.45
CA ILE A 29 -1.65 8.13 8.27
C ILE A 29 -1.90 9.63 8.50
N ASN A 30 -2.40 10.36 7.50
CA ASN A 30 -2.72 11.78 7.66
C ASN A 30 -3.87 12.00 8.67
N VAL A 31 -4.76 11.01 8.83
CA VAL A 31 -5.87 11.06 9.80
C VAL A 31 -5.42 10.58 11.18
N ASP A 32 -4.60 9.53 11.25
CA ASP A 32 -4.05 8.99 12.50
C ASP A 32 -2.53 8.73 12.39
N PRO A 33 -1.70 9.79 12.56
CA PRO A 33 -0.26 9.68 12.42
C PRO A 33 0.41 8.95 13.60
N LYS A 34 -0.35 8.59 14.65
CA LYS A 34 0.18 7.87 15.81
C LYS A 34 0.10 6.35 15.64
N ASN A 35 -0.64 5.88 14.65
CA ASN A 35 -0.80 4.45 14.40
C ASN A 35 0.39 3.90 13.59
N ALA A 36 1.34 3.30 14.31
CA ALA A 36 2.53 2.68 13.73
C ALA A 36 2.23 1.56 12.72
N ASN A 37 1.09 0.87 12.86
CA ASN A 37 0.71 -0.22 11.96
C ASN A 37 0.47 0.29 10.53
N LEU A 38 -0.07 1.50 10.38
CA LEU A 38 -0.31 2.09 9.06
C LEU A 38 1.00 2.32 8.29
N PHE A 39 2.08 2.68 9.00
CA PHE A 39 3.39 2.83 8.39
C PHE A 39 4.00 1.49 7.98
N ALA A 40 3.84 0.46 8.83
CA ALA A 40 4.31 -0.89 8.54
C ALA A 40 3.58 -1.48 7.32
N ASP A 41 2.25 -1.39 7.29
CA ASP A 41 1.43 -1.87 6.18
C ASP A 41 1.75 -1.13 4.88
N ARG A 42 1.91 0.20 4.93
CA ARG A 42 2.33 1.00 3.76
C ARG A 42 3.71 0.57 3.25
N ALA A 43 4.65 0.27 4.15
CA ALA A 43 5.97 -0.21 3.75
C ALA A 43 5.87 -1.57 3.04
N GLN A 44 5.02 -2.47 3.54
CA GLN A 44 4.76 -3.75 2.88
C GLN A 44 4.15 -3.58 1.48
N ALA A 45 3.18 -2.66 1.32
CA ALA A 45 2.61 -2.32 0.03
C ALA A 45 3.66 -1.79 -0.96
N ASN A 46 4.56 -0.91 -0.51
CA ASN A 46 5.67 -0.43 -1.35
C ASN A 46 6.65 -1.53 -1.78
N ILE A 47 6.96 -2.48 -0.88
CA ILE A 47 7.82 -3.62 -1.22
C ILE A 47 7.17 -4.47 -2.30
N LYS A 48 5.87 -4.77 -2.16
CA LYS A 48 5.10 -5.50 -3.17
C LYS A 48 5.05 -4.75 -4.49
N LEU A 49 4.71 -3.46 -4.49
CA LEU A 49 4.69 -2.64 -5.69
C LEU A 49 6.04 -2.67 -6.44
N LYS A 50 7.16 -2.56 -5.71
CA LYS A 50 8.51 -2.64 -6.30
C LYS A 50 8.81 -4.02 -6.89
N ASN A 51 8.34 -5.09 -6.24
CA ASN A 51 8.52 -6.45 -6.75
C ASN A 51 7.68 -6.71 -8.02
N TYR A 52 6.49 -6.10 -8.13
CA TYR A 52 5.65 -6.22 -9.33
C TYR A 52 6.20 -5.38 -10.48
N THR A 53 6.65 -4.15 -10.21
CA THR A 53 7.31 -3.29 -11.21
C THR A 53 8.68 -3.80 -11.64
N GLY A 54 9.37 -4.59 -10.81
CA GLY A 54 10.58 -5.31 -11.20
C GLY A 54 10.34 -6.41 -12.25
N ASN A 55 9.14 -6.98 -12.31
CA ASN A 55 8.80 -8.05 -13.27
C ASN A 55 8.45 -7.54 -14.68
N THR A 56 8.09 -6.26 -14.84
CA THR A 56 7.79 -5.68 -16.16
C THR A 56 9.03 -5.24 -16.93
N LEU A 57 10.22 -5.23 -16.31
CA LEU A 57 11.49 -4.85 -16.96
C LEU A 57 12.31 -6.03 -17.54
N SER A 58 11.80 -7.27 -17.55
CA SER A 58 12.53 -8.46 -18.06
C SER A 58 12.12 -8.99 -19.43
N PHE A 59 11.31 -8.26 -20.23
CA PHE A 59 10.94 -8.71 -21.59
C PHE A 59 11.39 -7.77 -22.71
N SER A 60 12.61 -7.25 -22.64
CA SER A 60 13.20 -6.51 -23.76
C SER A 60 14.69 -6.80 -23.91
N LEU A 61 15.01 -8.01 -24.37
CA LEU A 61 16.22 -8.35 -25.12
C LEU A 61 15.87 -9.37 -26.21
#